data_AF-A0A9W8UFK1-F1
#
_entry.id   AF-A0A9W8UFK1-F1
#
_cell.length_a   1.000
_cell.length_b   1.000
_cell.length_c   1.000
_cell.angle_alpha   90.00
_cell.angle_beta   90.00
_cell.angle_gamma   90.00
#
_symmetry.space_group_name_H-M   'P 1'
#
loop_
_entity.id
_entity.type
_entity.pdbx_description
1 polymer ?
#
loop_
_entity_poly.entity_id
_entity_poly.type
_entity_poly.pdbx_seq_one_letter_code
_entity_poly.pdbx_strand_id
1 'polypeptide(L)'
;MAGCVLGPIMDIHSGGIDLAFPHHDNELAQSEAYFCEHGKGEHTWVNYFLHMGHLSISGSKMSKSLKNFQTIQDALATTYSSRGMRIVFLMGRWNDGVEISPDMRLQADNWEATISNFFINAKALLAEAGITYGVKSMSLNADGKSSEGLLAELEQAKQDFEAAMTNSFDTPKAMSVILKLVNTANVHVRDNKEADLVGLESIGRWITKIVGIFGLDSNASPPYEGLGWATTIASDVEPKAAVQPYSDAFAKIKSDVSSLSLESREISSLLEQNPTAEFESIAAGGSRDPEQLAMPYLRAASKIRDELRRIVGNQSPDTKKAILALTDRIRDEDLTNLGVYLDDRTDAASLIKFIPAAELIAAREEKAAQAAEKARKKEEARLAREKADQEAREKAKVRPEDMFKSDERYSAWDEQGLPTKMKDGSDVPKSQLKTLKKQWDRQKKAHDDLKAKGLL
;
A
#
# COMPACT_ATOMS: atom_id res chain seq x y z
N MET A 1 13.97 5.24 -46.10
CA MET A 1 12.52 5.18 -45.81
C MET A 1 12.01 6.52 -45.31
N ALA A 2 12.59 7.08 -44.23
CA ALA A 2 12.17 8.36 -43.65
C ALA A 2 12.01 9.49 -44.69
N GLY A 3 13.03 9.74 -45.53
CA GLY A 3 12.96 10.78 -46.57
C GLY A 3 11.87 10.58 -47.64
N CYS A 4 11.37 9.35 -47.84
CA CYS A 4 10.25 9.10 -48.74
C CYS A 4 8.91 9.54 -48.13
N VAL A 5 8.76 9.41 -46.80
CA VAL A 5 7.52 9.74 -46.08
C VAL A 5 7.49 11.20 -45.65
N LEU A 6 8.61 11.69 -45.11
CA LEU A 6 8.72 13.01 -44.48
C LEU A 6 9.36 14.05 -45.41
N GLY A 7 9.94 13.60 -46.52
CA GLY A 7 10.54 14.46 -47.52
C GLY A 7 11.99 14.85 -47.21
N PRO A 8 12.48 15.95 -47.82
CA PRO A 8 13.88 16.34 -47.78
C PRO A 8 14.31 16.99 -46.46
N ILE A 9 13.38 17.35 -45.59
CA ILE A 9 13.66 17.99 -44.29
C ILE A 9 12.74 17.37 -43.24
N MET A 10 13.32 16.97 -42.11
CA MET A 10 12.62 16.41 -40.96
C MET A 10 12.94 17.19 -39.69
N ASP A 11 11.95 17.43 -38.84
CA ASP A 11 12.17 18.16 -37.60
C ASP A 11 12.93 17.34 -36.56
N ILE A 12 12.51 16.10 -36.32
CA ILE A 12 13.06 15.25 -35.27
C ILE A 12 13.37 13.86 -35.81
N HIS A 13 14.63 13.43 -35.64
CA HIS A 13 15.04 12.02 -35.77
C HIS A 13 15.49 11.49 -34.42
N SER A 14 15.26 10.20 -34.12
CA SER A 14 15.58 9.65 -32.80
C SER A 14 16.03 8.21 -32.82
N GLY A 15 16.71 7.78 -31.76
CA GLY A 15 17.18 6.41 -31.58
C GLY A 15 17.95 6.23 -30.27
N GLY A 16 18.40 5.02 -29.96
CA GLY A 16 19.34 4.81 -28.85
C GLY A 16 20.68 5.52 -29.12
N ILE A 17 21.41 5.90 -28.07
CA ILE A 17 22.72 6.56 -28.19
C ILE A 17 23.76 5.74 -28.96
N ASP A 18 23.63 4.41 -28.98
CA ASP A 18 24.43 3.52 -29.81
C ASP A 18 24.18 3.67 -31.32
N LEU A 19 23.05 4.25 -31.72
CA LEU A 19 22.74 4.54 -33.12
C LEU A 19 23.31 5.87 -33.59
N ALA A 20 23.75 6.75 -32.69
CA ALA A 20 24.38 8.02 -33.07
C ALA A 20 25.53 7.77 -34.06
N PHE A 21 26.44 6.86 -33.70
CA PHE A 21 27.53 6.44 -34.55
C PHE A 21 27.64 4.90 -34.63
N PRO A 22 27.81 4.31 -35.83
CA PRO A 22 27.91 4.97 -37.13
C PRO A 22 26.55 5.12 -37.85
N HIS A 23 25.45 4.67 -37.25
CA HIS A 23 24.19 4.49 -37.98
C HIS A 23 23.58 5.82 -38.46
N HIS A 24 23.27 6.75 -37.56
CA HIS A 24 22.65 8.03 -37.92
C HIS A 24 23.60 8.93 -38.71
N ASP A 25 24.91 8.90 -38.42
CA ASP A 25 25.93 9.57 -39.24
C ASP A 25 25.87 9.11 -40.71
N ASN A 26 25.75 7.81 -40.94
CA ASN A 26 25.61 7.28 -42.30
C ASN A 26 24.27 7.65 -42.94
N GLU A 27 23.17 7.67 -42.17
CA GLU A 27 21.87 8.10 -42.69
C GLU A 27 21.87 9.58 -43.10
N LEU A 28 22.53 10.43 -42.31
CA LEU A 28 22.72 11.85 -42.62
C LEU A 28 23.52 12.01 -43.91
N ALA A 29 24.69 11.35 -44.00
CA ALA A 29 25.55 11.41 -45.17
C ALA A 29 24.82 10.96 -46.46
N GLN A 30 24.04 9.88 -46.38
CA GLN A 30 23.26 9.37 -47.51
C GLN A 30 22.14 10.33 -47.92
N SER A 31 21.38 10.83 -46.95
CA SER A 31 20.19 11.63 -47.21
C SER A 31 20.55 13.05 -47.66
N GLU A 32 21.52 13.68 -47.03
CA GLU A 32 21.98 15.00 -47.43
C GLU A 32 22.65 14.97 -48.80
N ALA A 33 23.45 13.96 -49.12
CA ALA A 33 24.01 13.80 -50.46
C ALA A 33 22.92 13.59 -51.53
N TYR A 34 21.84 12.88 -51.18
CA TYR A 34 20.72 12.64 -52.10
C TYR A 34 19.88 13.91 -52.35
N PHE A 35 19.58 14.68 -51.30
CA PHE A 35 18.72 15.88 -51.39
C PHE A 35 19.49 17.17 -51.72
N CYS A 36 20.82 17.15 -51.65
CA CYS A 36 21.65 18.30 -52.00
C CYS A 36 21.44 18.73 -53.45
N GLU A 37 21.18 20.02 -53.65
CA GLU A 37 21.07 20.63 -54.96
C GLU A 37 22.34 21.39 -55.31
N HIS A 38 22.94 21.06 -56.46
CA HIS A 38 24.18 21.67 -56.91
C HIS A 38 24.06 23.20 -57.00
N GLY A 39 24.97 23.91 -56.32
CA GLY A 39 25.02 25.37 -56.31
C GLY A 39 24.05 26.05 -55.33
N LYS A 40 23.32 25.30 -54.48
CA LYS A 40 22.40 25.86 -53.47
C LYS A 40 22.91 25.82 -52.02
N GLY A 41 24.12 25.34 -51.79
CA GLY A 41 24.74 25.27 -50.47
C GLY A 41 24.54 23.93 -49.76
N GLU A 42 24.81 23.89 -48.46
CA GLU A 42 24.61 22.70 -47.62
C GLU A 42 23.11 22.40 -47.46
N HIS A 43 22.77 21.10 -47.42
CA HIS A 43 21.39 20.64 -47.21
C HIS A 43 21.27 20.04 -45.82
N THR A 44 20.37 20.56 -44.98
CA THR A 44 20.09 20.00 -43.66
C THR A 44 18.92 19.03 -43.76
N TRP A 45 19.18 17.74 -43.58
CA TRP A 45 18.11 16.73 -43.62
C TRP A 45 17.30 16.66 -42.32
N VAL A 46 17.93 16.86 -41.16
CA VAL A 46 17.29 16.74 -39.83
C VAL A 46 17.64 17.93 -38.95
N ASN A 47 16.63 18.58 -38.34
CA ASN A 47 16.83 19.73 -37.44
C ASN A 47 17.31 19.31 -36.04
N TYR A 48 16.72 18.26 -35.46
CA TYR A 48 17.04 17.79 -34.10
C TYR A 48 17.20 16.28 -34.05
N PHE A 49 18.31 15.82 -33.46
CA PHE A 49 18.53 14.42 -33.11
C PHE A 49 18.30 14.20 -31.62
N LEU A 50 17.44 13.24 -31.28
CA LEU A 50 17.18 12.81 -29.91
C LEU A 50 17.73 11.39 -29.71
N HIS A 51 18.81 11.29 -28.93
CA HIS A 51 19.44 10.01 -28.60
C HIS A 51 19.17 9.58 -27.16
N MET A 52 18.44 8.49 -26.96
CA MET A 52 18.11 7.97 -25.62
C MET A 52 19.30 7.26 -25.00
N GLY A 53 19.52 7.49 -23.70
CA GLY A 53 20.62 6.88 -22.96
C GLY A 53 20.50 5.36 -22.80
N HIS A 54 21.59 4.73 -22.36
CA HIS A 54 21.61 3.28 -22.12
C HIS A 54 20.89 2.89 -20.82
N LEU A 55 20.32 1.69 -20.81
CA LEU A 55 19.81 1.05 -19.60
C LEU A 55 20.85 0.08 -19.04
N SER A 56 21.16 0.20 -17.75
CA SER A 56 22.05 -0.72 -17.01
C SER A 56 21.32 -1.41 -15.86
N ILE A 57 21.76 -2.62 -15.51
CA ILE A 57 21.28 -3.37 -14.34
C ILE A 57 22.53 -3.79 -13.55
N SER A 58 22.56 -3.46 -12.25
CA SER A 58 23.64 -3.82 -11.33
C SER A 58 25.03 -3.42 -11.82
N GLY A 59 25.19 -2.16 -12.24
CA GLY A 59 26.48 -1.61 -12.71
C GLY A 59 27.01 -2.18 -14.05
N SER A 60 26.26 -3.04 -14.75
CA SER A 60 26.66 -3.57 -16.06
C SER A 60 25.66 -3.19 -17.16
N LYS A 61 26.17 -2.78 -18.33
CA LYS A 61 25.34 -2.56 -19.53
C LYS A 61 24.63 -3.87 -19.87
N MET A 62 23.32 -3.82 -20.14
CA MET A 62 22.61 -4.99 -20.65
C MET A 62 23.09 -5.31 -22.07
N SER A 63 23.57 -6.53 -22.29
CA SER A 63 23.89 -7.00 -23.64
C SER A 63 23.63 -8.49 -23.79
N LYS A 64 23.31 -8.92 -25.02
CA LYS A 64 23.21 -10.35 -25.36
C LYS A 64 24.52 -11.10 -25.09
N SER A 65 25.67 -10.42 -25.26
CA SER A 65 27.00 -11.01 -25.03
C SER A 65 27.32 -11.24 -23.55
N LEU A 66 26.81 -10.40 -22.64
CA LEU A 66 27.00 -10.52 -21.19
C LEU A 66 25.99 -11.47 -20.53
N LYS A 67 25.01 -12.00 -21.29
CA LYS A 67 23.88 -12.84 -20.81
C LYS A 67 23.14 -12.22 -19.62
N ASN A 68 23.21 -10.90 -19.46
CA ASN A 68 22.60 -10.13 -18.37
C ASN A 68 21.39 -9.31 -18.85
N PHE A 69 20.81 -9.68 -19.99
CA PHE A 69 19.63 -9.01 -20.54
C PHE A 69 18.36 -9.67 -20.00
N GLN A 70 17.40 -8.84 -19.60
CA GLN A 70 16.05 -9.28 -19.28
C GLN A 70 15.12 -8.79 -20.39
N THR A 71 14.27 -9.67 -20.93
CA THR A 71 13.27 -9.21 -21.89
C THR A 71 12.14 -8.49 -21.15
N ILE A 72 11.40 -7.63 -21.86
CA ILE A 72 10.21 -6.98 -21.29
C ILE A 72 9.19 -8.03 -20.83
N GLN A 73 9.03 -9.13 -21.57
CA GLN A 73 8.12 -10.22 -21.19
C GLN A 73 8.54 -10.88 -19.87
N ASP A 74 9.82 -11.20 -19.71
CA ASP A 74 10.33 -11.80 -18.46
C ASP A 74 10.19 -10.85 -17.27
N ALA A 75 10.47 -9.56 -17.50
CA ALA A 75 10.35 -8.54 -16.47
C ALA A 75 8.90 -8.38 -15.99
N LEU A 76 7.94 -8.35 -16.91
CA LEU A 76 6.51 -8.27 -16.63
C LEU A 76 5.94 -9.56 -16.01
N ALA A 77 6.53 -10.72 -16.33
CA ALA A 77 6.11 -12.01 -15.77
C ALA A 77 6.59 -12.23 -14.33
N THR A 78 7.56 -11.45 -13.85
CA THR A 78 8.26 -11.74 -12.60
C THR A 78 8.19 -10.61 -11.57
N THR A 79 8.59 -9.41 -11.96
CA THR A 79 9.03 -8.37 -10.99
C THR A 79 8.38 -7.02 -11.21
N TYR A 80 7.68 -6.81 -12.33
CA TYR A 80 7.13 -5.51 -12.69
C TYR A 80 5.68 -5.58 -13.17
N SER A 81 4.89 -4.61 -12.74
CA SER A 81 3.75 -4.17 -13.53
C SER A 81 4.21 -3.29 -14.70
N SER A 82 3.42 -3.22 -15.77
CA SER A 82 3.72 -2.33 -16.91
C SER A 82 3.78 -0.86 -16.48
N ARG A 83 2.92 -0.45 -15.54
CA ARG A 83 2.93 0.88 -14.94
C ARG A 83 4.20 1.12 -14.12
N GLY A 84 4.52 0.22 -13.19
CA GLY A 84 5.70 0.34 -12.33
C GLY A 84 6.99 0.46 -13.14
N MET A 85 7.12 -0.33 -14.21
CA MET A 85 8.25 -0.22 -15.13
C MET A 85 8.33 1.16 -15.82
N ARG A 86 7.20 1.72 -16.26
CA ARG A 86 7.18 3.09 -16.83
C ARG A 86 7.52 4.15 -15.80
N ILE A 87 7.06 4.01 -14.56
CA ILE A 87 7.40 4.94 -13.47
C ILE A 87 8.91 4.93 -13.22
N VAL A 88 9.54 3.74 -13.18
CA VAL A 88 11.01 3.63 -13.08
C VAL A 88 11.69 4.39 -14.22
N PHE A 89 11.23 4.28 -15.46
CA PHE A 89 11.84 5.03 -16.57
C PHE A 89 11.65 6.54 -16.45
N LEU A 90 10.50 7.02 -15.99
CA LEU A 90 10.21 8.44 -15.79
C LEU A 90 11.06 9.08 -14.68
N MET A 91 11.58 8.27 -13.75
CA MET A 91 12.48 8.71 -12.68
C MET A 91 13.91 9.00 -13.16
N GLY A 92 14.28 8.59 -14.39
CA GLY A 92 15.53 8.97 -15.05
C GLY A 92 15.32 10.02 -16.13
N ARG A 93 16.37 10.78 -16.48
CA ARG A 93 16.34 11.65 -17.67
C ARG A 93 16.45 10.77 -18.92
N TRP A 94 15.74 11.14 -19.98
CA TRP A 94 15.68 10.34 -21.22
C TRP A 94 17.02 10.21 -21.94
N ASN A 95 17.89 11.22 -21.82
CA ASN A 95 19.19 11.30 -22.50
C ASN A 95 20.35 10.76 -21.65
N ASP A 96 20.13 10.51 -20.36
CA ASP A 96 21.15 9.97 -19.46
C ASP A 96 21.07 8.45 -19.40
N GLY A 97 22.17 7.80 -18.99
CA GLY A 97 22.12 6.38 -18.67
C GLY A 97 21.25 6.13 -17.44
N VAL A 98 20.27 5.24 -17.54
CA VAL A 98 19.40 4.86 -16.42
C VAL A 98 19.88 3.54 -15.85
N GLU A 99 20.23 3.55 -14.55
CA GLU A 99 20.53 2.32 -13.81
C GLU A 99 19.29 1.85 -13.05
N ILE A 100 18.78 0.68 -13.41
CA ILE A 100 17.69 0.05 -12.67
C ILE A 100 18.27 -0.65 -11.45
N SER A 101 18.15 0.00 -10.29
CA SER A 101 18.51 -0.57 -8.98
C SER A 101 17.27 -1.02 -8.19
N PRO A 102 17.42 -1.91 -7.19
CA PRO A 102 16.34 -2.23 -6.25
C PRO A 102 15.77 -0.98 -5.54
N ASP A 103 16.62 0.00 -5.23
CA ASP A 103 16.19 1.24 -4.57
C ASP A 103 15.33 2.11 -5.51
N MET A 104 15.68 2.17 -6.80
CA MET A 104 14.89 2.89 -7.80
C MET A 104 13.51 2.26 -7.98
N ARG A 105 13.42 0.93 -7.89
CA ARG A 105 12.13 0.21 -7.90
C ARG A 105 11.30 0.55 -6.68
N LEU A 106 11.90 0.49 -5.49
CA LEU A 106 11.20 0.85 -4.25
C LEU A 106 10.70 2.30 -4.28
N GLN A 107 11.46 3.22 -4.86
CA GLN A 107 11.01 4.60 -5.06
C GLN A 107 9.80 4.67 -6.01
N ALA A 108 9.82 3.94 -7.12
CA ALA A 108 8.72 3.85 -8.06
C ALA A 108 7.44 3.29 -7.40
N ASP A 109 7.58 2.20 -6.65
CA ASP A 109 6.47 1.57 -5.93
C ASP A 109 5.86 2.53 -4.89
N ASN A 110 6.71 3.22 -4.12
CA ASN A 110 6.25 4.22 -3.15
C ASN A 110 5.55 5.42 -3.81
N TRP A 111 6.05 5.86 -4.97
CA TRP A 111 5.42 6.92 -5.75
C TRP A 111 4.04 6.46 -6.25
N GLU A 112 3.95 5.27 -6.87
CA GLU A 112 2.69 4.70 -7.35
C GLU A 112 1.68 4.55 -6.22
N ALA A 113 2.10 4.03 -5.06
CA ALA A 113 1.25 3.87 -3.88
C ALA A 113 0.74 5.22 -3.36
N THR A 114 1.59 6.25 -3.35
CA THR A 114 1.21 7.60 -2.89
C THR A 114 0.14 8.21 -3.79
N ILE A 115 0.32 8.13 -5.11
CA ILE A 115 -0.64 8.67 -6.08
C ILE A 115 -1.95 7.85 -6.07
N SER A 116 -1.86 6.51 -5.97
CA SER A 116 -3.04 5.64 -5.86
C SER A 116 -3.85 5.97 -4.61
N ASN A 117 -3.20 6.08 -3.44
CA ASN A 117 -3.86 6.44 -2.19
C ASN A 117 -4.51 7.83 -2.25
N PHE A 118 -3.87 8.78 -2.91
CA PHE A 118 -4.45 10.09 -3.15
C PHE A 118 -5.74 9.99 -3.97
N PHE A 119 -5.75 9.26 -5.09
CA PHE A 119 -6.95 9.06 -5.88
C PHE A 119 -8.06 8.35 -5.11
N ILE A 120 -7.73 7.30 -4.35
CA ILE A 120 -8.69 6.56 -3.52
C ILE A 120 -9.34 7.50 -2.50
N ASN A 121 -8.55 8.30 -1.78
CA ASN A 121 -9.07 9.23 -0.79
C ASN A 121 -9.89 10.36 -1.44
N ALA A 122 -9.42 10.93 -2.56
CA ALA A 122 -10.13 11.97 -3.28
C ALA A 122 -11.51 11.48 -3.79
N LYS A 123 -11.55 10.30 -4.43
CA LYS A 123 -12.79 9.67 -4.87
C LYS A 123 -13.74 9.44 -3.71
N ALA A 124 -13.25 8.90 -2.59
CA ALA A 124 -14.07 8.60 -1.44
C ALA A 124 -14.71 9.86 -0.84
N LEU A 125 -13.94 10.94 -0.69
CA LEU A 125 -14.43 12.23 -0.14
C LEU A 125 -15.43 12.91 -1.08
N LEU A 126 -15.18 12.89 -2.39
CA LEU A 126 -16.11 13.45 -3.38
C LEU A 126 -17.43 12.66 -3.43
N ALA A 127 -17.35 11.33 -3.35
CA ALA A 127 -18.53 10.48 -3.30
C ALA A 127 -19.36 10.68 -2.03
N GLU A 128 -18.70 10.91 -0.88
CA GLU A 128 -19.39 11.26 0.36
C GLU A 128 -20.16 12.58 0.25
N ALA A 129 -19.55 13.59 -0.38
CA ALA A 129 -20.18 14.89 -0.62
C ALA A 129 -21.33 14.85 -1.65
N GLY A 130 -21.65 13.68 -2.21
CA GLY A 130 -22.68 13.52 -3.24
C GLY A 130 -22.28 14.07 -4.60
N ILE A 131 -20.99 14.31 -4.82
CA ILE A 131 -20.44 14.76 -6.11
C ILE A 131 -20.22 13.51 -6.96
N THR A 132 -21.29 13.03 -7.61
CA THR A 132 -21.18 11.97 -8.61
C THR A 132 -20.66 12.59 -9.91
N TYR A 133 -19.56 12.06 -10.45
CA TYR A 133 -18.85 12.60 -11.62
C TYR A 133 -19.78 12.84 -12.82
N GLY A 134 -20.14 14.10 -13.06
CA GLY A 134 -20.99 14.48 -14.18
C GLY A 134 -21.59 15.88 -14.02
N VAL A 135 -20.98 16.85 -14.71
CA VAL A 135 -21.53 18.16 -15.08
C VAL A 135 -21.59 19.21 -13.95
N LYS A 136 -20.66 20.18 -14.03
CA LYS A 136 -20.99 21.62 -14.04
C LYS A 136 -21.96 22.05 -12.91
N SER A 137 -21.59 21.75 -11.68
CA SER A 137 -22.31 22.16 -10.47
C SER A 137 -21.29 22.16 -9.32
N MET A 138 -20.28 23.02 -9.33
CA MET A 138 -20.38 24.37 -8.78
C MET A 138 -19.50 25.33 -9.58
N SER A 139 -20.01 25.84 -10.70
CA SER A 139 -19.55 27.13 -11.24
C SER A 139 -20.57 28.20 -10.84
N LEU A 140 -20.69 28.42 -9.54
CA LEU A 140 -21.44 29.52 -8.95
C LEU A 140 -20.65 29.99 -7.73
N ASN A 141 -19.53 30.64 -8.03
CA ASN A 141 -18.90 31.75 -7.32
C ASN A 141 -17.50 31.95 -7.92
N ALA A 142 -17.45 32.13 -9.25
CA ALA A 142 -16.30 32.77 -9.90
C ALA A 142 -16.42 34.30 -9.69
N ASP A 143 -16.55 34.72 -8.44
CA ASP A 143 -16.05 36.04 -8.06
C ASP A 143 -14.55 35.85 -7.90
N GLY A 144 -13.78 36.50 -8.78
CA GLY A 144 -12.35 36.30 -8.96
C GLY A 144 -11.50 36.62 -7.73
N LYS A 145 -11.48 35.69 -6.77
CA LYS A 145 -10.53 35.59 -5.67
C LYS A 145 -9.93 34.17 -5.62
N SER A 146 -9.39 33.71 -6.73
CA SER A 146 -8.48 32.56 -6.73
C SER A 146 -7.10 33.03 -6.26
N SER A 147 -6.87 33.06 -4.95
CA SER A 147 -5.52 33.34 -4.41
C SER A 147 -5.15 32.59 -3.13
N GLU A 148 -6.00 31.71 -2.60
CA GLU A 148 -5.70 30.94 -1.39
C GLU A 148 -6.21 29.49 -1.54
N GLY A 149 -5.54 28.52 -0.90
CA GLY A 149 -5.95 27.10 -0.89
C GLY A 149 -5.37 26.22 -1.99
N LEU A 150 -5.99 25.07 -2.24
CA LEU A 150 -5.44 24.03 -3.13
C LEU A 150 -5.40 24.44 -4.61
N LEU A 151 -6.27 25.35 -5.03
CA LEU A 151 -6.27 25.87 -6.40
C LEU A 151 -5.01 26.70 -6.70
N ALA A 152 -4.49 27.45 -5.72
CA ALA A 152 -3.24 28.20 -5.89
C ALA A 152 -2.03 27.25 -5.99
N GLU A 153 -1.99 26.22 -5.13
CA GLU A 153 -0.98 25.17 -5.19
C GLU A 153 -1.01 24.41 -6.53
N LEU A 154 -2.20 24.12 -7.05
CA LEU A 154 -2.37 23.52 -8.37
C LEU A 154 -1.81 24.40 -9.49
N GLU A 155 -2.09 25.70 -9.46
CA GLU A 155 -1.60 26.61 -10.50
C GLU A 155 -0.07 26.73 -10.48
N GLN A 156 0.53 26.80 -9.28
CA GLN A 156 1.98 26.75 -9.15
C GLN A 156 2.55 25.43 -9.66
N ALA A 157 1.92 24.30 -9.34
CA ALA A 157 2.37 22.99 -9.82
C ALA A 157 2.29 22.86 -11.36
N LYS A 158 1.30 23.47 -12.01
CA LYS A 158 1.24 23.51 -13.50
C LYS A 158 2.44 24.26 -14.08
N GLN A 159 2.77 25.42 -13.52
CA GLN A 159 3.91 26.23 -13.98
C GLN A 159 5.23 25.48 -13.77
N ASP A 160 5.42 24.89 -12.59
CA ASP A 160 6.60 24.10 -12.26
C ASP A 160 6.73 22.86 -13.16
N PHE A 161 5.61 22.20 -13.48
CA PHE A 161 5.55 21.06 -14.39
C PHE A 161 5.89 21.46 -15.83
N GLU A 162 5.33 22.56 -16.33
CA GLU A 162 5.63 23.07 -17.68
C GLU A 162 7.10 23.46 -17.81
N ALA A 163 7.66 24.15 -16.81
CA ALA A 163 9.08 24.48 -16.75
C ALA A 163 9.96 23.21 -16.79
N ALA A 164 9.58 22.15 -16.09
CA ALA A 164 10.28 20.87 -16.15
C ALA A 164 10.20 20.22 -17.55
N MET A 165 9.01 20.16 -18.14
CA MET A 165 8.80 19.49 -19.42
C MET A 165 9.43 20.23 -20.60
N THR A 166 9.43 21.56 -20.58
CA THR A 166 10.10 22.42 -21.58
C THR A 166 11.62 22.42 -21.44
N ASN A 167 12.16 21.98 -20.30
CA ASN A 167 13.60 21.81 -20.08
C ASN A 167 14.07 20.40 -20.49
N SER A 168 14.05 20.12 -21.80
CA SER A 168 14.46 18.83 -22.36
C SER A 168 13.73 17.65 -21.70
N PHE A 169 12.40 17.76 -21.55
CA PHE A 169 11.54 16.71 -20.98
C PHE A 169 12.07 16.19 -19.63
N ASP A 170 12.29 17.07 -18.65
CA ASP A 170 12.78 16.69 -17.31
C ASP A 170 11.69 15.94 -16.51
N THR A 171 11.46 14.68 -16.87
CA THR A 171 10.46 13.81 -16.25
C THR A 171 10.75 13.55 -14.77
N PRO A 172 12.00 13.41 -14.28
CA PRO A 172 12.25 13.27 -12.85
C PRO A 172 11.74 14.48 -12.07
N LYS A 173 11.99 15.70 -12.56
CA LYS A 173 11.47 16.92 -11.93
C LYS A 173 9.96 16.99 -12.00
N ALA A 174 9.36 16.65 -13.13
CA ALA A 174 7.90 16.59 -13.30
C ALA A 174 7.23 15.63 -12.31
N MET A 175 7.79 14.42 -12.14
CA MET A 175 7.31 13.42 -11.17
C MET A 175 7.41 13.92 -9.72
N SER A 176 8.45 14.68 -9.39
CA SER A 176 8.62 15.34 -8.08
C SER A 176 7.57 16.43 -7.83
N VAL A 177 7.22 17.22 -8.85
CA VAL A 177 6.16 18.25 -8.75
C VAL A 177 4.81 17.61 -8.43
N ILE A 178 4.46 16.52 -9.12
CA ILE A 178 3.22 15.77 -8.86
C ILE A 178 3.18 15.26 -7.43
N LEU A 179 4.27 14.63 -6.95
CA LEU A 179 4.36 14.10 -5.59
C LEU A 179 4.23 15.20 -4.53
N LYS A 180 4.88 16.35 -4.74
CA LYS A 180 4.78 17.51 -3.84
C LYS A 180 3.34 18.03 -3.76
N LEU A 181 2.66 18.14 -4.90
CA LEU A 181 1.27 18.59 -4.95
C LEU A 181 0.34 17.62 -4.19
N VAL A 182 0.50 16.30 -4.40
CA VAL A 182 -0.28 15.28 -3.69
C VAL A 182 -0.06 15.35 -2.18
N ASN A 183 1.18 15.47 -1.73
CA ASN A 183 1.48 15.59 -0.30
C ASN A 183 0.86 16.85 0.31
N THR A 184 0.89 17.97 -0.41
CA THR A 184 0.28 19.23 0.00
C THR A 184 -1.25 19.08 0.11
N ALA A 185 -1.88 18.45 -0.87
CA ALA A 185 -3.31 18.17 -0.86
C ALA A 185 -3.72 17.24 0.30
N ASN A 186 -2.97 16.16 0.53
CA ASN A 186 -3.22 15.24 1.64
C ASN A 186 -3.13 15.92 3.02
N VAL A 187 -2.13 16.79 3.20
CA VAL A 187 -1.97 17.59 4.43
C VAL A 187 -3.15 18.54 4.60
N HIS A 188 -3.53 19.25 3.52
CA HIS A 188 -4.64 20.20 3.56
C HIS A 188 -5.97 19.55 3.94
N VAL A 189 -6.28 18.38 3.34
CA VAL A 189 -7.49 17.60 3.64
C VAL A 189 -7.49 17.06 5.07
N ARG A 190 -6.33 16.68 5.61
CA ARG A 190 -6.22 16.23 7.00
C ARG A 190 -6.46 17.36 8.00
N ASP A 191 -5.92 18.55 7.71
CA ASP A 191 -5.87 19.66 8.67
C ASP A 191 -7.11 20.57 8.59
N ASN A 192 -7.82 20.61 7.44
CA ASN A 192 -9.04 21.41 7.25
C ASN A 192 -10.28 20.53 7.07
N LYS A 193 -11.21 20.58 8.03
CA LYS A 193 -12.42 19.73 8.05
C LYS A 193 -13.46 20.09 6.98
N GLU A 194 -13.52 21.35 6.57
CA GLU A 194 -14.22 21.73 5.34
C GLU A 194 -13.24 21.53 4.20
N ALA A 195 -13.20 20.32 3.66
CA ALA A 195 -12.30 20.00 2.57
C ALA A 195 -12.58 20.96 1.40
N ASP A 196 -11.52 21.60 0.87
CA ASP A 196 -11.54 22.27 -0.43
C ASP A 196 -11.73 21.20 -1.52
N LEU A 197 -12.96 20.68 -1.62
CA LEU A 197 -13.33 19.57 -2.50
C LEU A 197 -13.16 19.95 -3.97
N VAL A 198 -13.40 21.22 -4.29
CA VAL A 198 -13.21 21.76 -5.65
C VAL A 198 -11.72 21.76 -6.01
N GLY A 199 -10.86 22.22 -5.10
CA GLY A 199 -9.41 22.15 -5.27
C GLY A 199 -8.90 20.71 -5.34
N LEU A 200 -9.39 19.82 -4.47
CA LEU A 200 -9.03 18.40 -4.46
C LEU A 200 -9.42 17.69 -5.76
N GLU A 201 -10.64 17.91 -6.26
CA GLU A 201 -11.10 17.37 -7.55
C GLU A 201 -10.25 17.92 -8.70
N SER A 202 -9.96 19.22 -8.70
CA SER A 202 -9.17 19.87 -9.74
C SER A 202 -7.74 19.32 -9.81
N ILE A 203 -7.11 19.12 -8.65
CA ILE A 203 -5.81 18.45 -8.54
C ILE A 203 -5.90 17.02 -9.06
N GLY A 204 -6.90 16.27 -8.61
CA GLY A 204 -7.14 14.89 -9.04
C GLY A 204 -7.26 14.75 -10.55
N ARG A 205 -8.07 15.59 -11.20
CA ARG A 205 -8.24 15.59 -12.66
C ARG A 205 -6.98 16.01 -13.40
N TRP A 206 -6.27 17.03 -12.90
CA TRP A 206 -5.01 17.46 -13.52
C TRP A 206 -3.97 16.34 -13.46
N ILE A 207 -3.79 15.70 -12.30
CA ILE A 207 -2.87 14.57 -12.17
C ILE A 207 -3.30 13.42 -13.08
N THR A 208 -4.60 13.10 -13.15
CA THR A 208 -5.15 12.07 -14.05
C THR A 208 -4.75 12.32 -15.51
N LYS A 209 -4.86 13.57 -15.97
CA LYS A 209 -4.41 13.96 -17.31
C LYS A 209 -2.91 13.74 -17.50
N ILE A 210 -2.08 14.20 -16.56
CA ILE A 210 -0.62 14.09 -16.68
C ILE A 210 -0.16 12.62 -16.67
N VAL A 211 -0.66 11.80 -15.75
CA VAL A 211 -0.30 10.38 -15.68
C VAL A 211 -0.85 9.61 -16.89
N GLY A 212 -1.95 10.06 -17.48
CA GLY A 212 -2.46 9.57 -18.77
C GLY A 212 -1.54 9.91 -19.95
N ILE A 213 -1.00 11.14 -20.01
CA ILE A 213 0.00 11.56 -21.00
C ILE A 213 1.29 10.73 -20.86
N PHE A 214 1.71 10.44 -19.62
CA PHE A 214 2.86 9.59 -19.32
C PHE A 214 2.60 8.08 -19.58
N GLY A 215 1.39 7.69 -19.99
CA GLY A 215 1.06 6.30 -20.29
C GLY A 215 1.03 5.39 -19.07
N LEU A 216 0.76 5.96 -17.88
CA LEU A 216 0.66 5.22 -16.62
C LEU A 216 -0.73 4.60 -16.42
N ASP A 217 -1.75 5.12 -17.11
CA ASP A 217 -3.08 4.52 -17.12
C ASP A 217 -3.30 3.73 -18.42
N SER A 218 -3.76 2.48 -18.31
CA SER A 218 -4.09 1.65 -19.47
C SER A 218 -5.36 2.10 -20.17
N ASN A 219 -6.26 2.78 -19.44
CA ASN A 219 -7.53 3.26 -19.95
C ASN A 219 -7.47 4.75 -20.34
N ALA A 220 -6.29 5.36 -20.29
CA ALA A 220 -6.11 6.76 -20.60
C ALA A 220 -6.45 7.04 -22.07
N SER A 221 -7.43 7.91 -22.28
CA SER A 221 -7.79 8.41 -23.61
C SER A 221 -8.01 9.92 -23.54
N PRO A 222 -7.49 10.70 -24.51
CA PRO A 222 -7.84 12.11 -24.62
C PRO A 222 -9.36 12.29 -24.67
N PRO A 223 -9.96 13.23 -23.90
CA PRO A 223 -9.31 14.35 -23.23
C PRO A 223 -8.83 14.12 -21.78
N TYR A 224 -8.83 12.87 -21.30
CA TYR A 224 -8.44 12.46 -19.93
C TYR A 224 -9.37 12.98 -18.82
N GLU A 225 -10.68 12.94 -19.05
CA GLU A 225 -11.72 13.51 -18.17
C GLU A 225 -12.05 12.66 -16.91
N GLY A 226 -11.28 11.60 -16.65
CA GLY A 226 -11.48 10.71 -15.50
C GLY A 226 -10.97 11.31 -14.17
N LEU A 227 -11.14 10.55 -13.08
CA LEU A 227 -10.39 10.75 -11.85
C LEU A 227 -9.67 9.45 -11.47
N GLY A 228 -8.35 9.53 -11.40
CA GLY A 228 -7.47 8.41 -11.14
C GLY A 228 -7.18 7.57 -12.37
N TRP A 229 -6.34 6.56 -12.19
CA TRP A 229 -6.04 5.56 -13.20
C TRP A 229 -6.82 4.27 -12.93
N ALA A 230 -7.01 3.46 -13.97
CA ALA A 230 -7.67 2.18 -13.81
C ALA A 230 -6.82 1.22 -12.98
N THR A 231 -7.46 0.46 -12.10
CA THR A 231 -6.91 -0.80 -11.63
C THR A 231 -6.87 -1.74 -12.83
N THR A 232 -5.75 -2.43 -13.07
CA THR A 232 -5.40 -3.20 -14.29
C THR A 232 -6.42 -4.26 -14.79
N ILE A 233 -7.59 -4.39 -14.17
CA ILE A 233 -8.52 -5.51 -14.31
C ILE A 233 -9.80 -5.17 -15.09
N ALA A 234 -10.17 -3.90 -15.30
CA ALA A 234 -11.52 -3.58 -15.82
C ALA A 234 -11.49 -2.74 -17.09
N SER A 235 -11.52 -3.38 -18.26
CA SER A 235 -11.80 -2.68 -19.52
C SER A 235 -12.93 -3.28 -20.38
N ASP A 236 -13.57 -4.41 -20.01
CA ASP A 236 -14.61 -5.02 -20.88
C ASP A 236 -15.72 -5.81 -20.15
N VAL A 237 -16.10 -5.43 -18.91
CA VAL A 237 -17.15 -6.15 -18.17
C VAL A 237 -18.51 -5.43 -18.31
N GLU A 238 -19.56 -6.19 -18.61
CA GLU A 238 -20.94 -5.69 -18.62
C GLU A 238 -21.32 -5.11 -17.24
N PRO A 239 -21.95 -3.91 -17.16
CA PRO A 239 -22.23 -3.24 -15.88
C PRO A 239 -22.96 -4.10 -14.84
N LYS A 240 -23.93 -4.91 -15.27
CA LYS A 240 -24.66 -5.82 -14.38
C LYS A 240 -23.74 -6.90 -13.80
N ALA A 241 -22.91 -7.50 -14.64
CA ALA A 241 -21.94 -8.50 -14.21
C ALA A 241 -20.88 -7.89 -13.26
N ALA A 242 -20.44 -6.66 -13.52
CA ALA A 242 -19.48 -5.96 -12.68
C ALA A 242 -20.02 -5.67 -11.26
N VAL A 243 -21.32 -5.39 -11.13
CA VAL A 243 -21.94 -5.02 -9.85
C VAL A 243 -22.52 -6.20 -9.08
N GLN A 244 -22.78 -7.33 -9.76
CA GLN A 244 -23.41 -8.51 -9.16
C GLN A 244 -22.82 -8.91 -7.79
N PRO A 245 -21.48 -8.98 -7.59
CA PRO A 245 -20.91 -9.35 -6.30
C PRO A 245 -21.30 -8.41 -5.15
N TYR A 246 -21.41 -7.10 -5.43
CA TYR A 246 -21.81 -6.10 -4.44
C TYR A 246 -23.31 -6.17 -4.13
N SER A 247 -24.14 -6.43 -5.15
CA SER A 247 -25.56 -6.67 -4.98
C SER A 247 -25.83 -7.91 -4.12
N ASP A 248 -25.10 -9.00 -4.37
CA ASP A 248 -25.21 -10.25 -3.60
C ASP A 248 -24.79 -10.08 -2.15
N ALA A 249 -23.68 -9.37 -1.91
CA ALA A 249 -23.23 -9.02 -0.56
C ALA A 249 -24.28 -8.17 0.17
N PHE A 250 -24.86 -7.16 -0.49
CA PHE A 250 -25.93 -6.36 0.09
C PHE A 250 -27.17 -7.19 0.43
N ALA A 251 -27.59 -8.10 -0.46
CA ALA A 251 -28.73 -9.00 -0.21
C ALA A 251 -28.47 -9.92 0.99
N LYS A 252 -27.27 -10.48 1.09
CA LYS A 252 -26.84 -11.29 2.25
C LYS A 252 -26.90 -10.48 3.54
N ILE A 253 -26.37 -9.26 3.55
CA ILE A 253 -26.40 -8.35 4.71
C ILE A 253 -27.85 -8.09 5.14
N LYS A 254 -28.73 -7.76 4.19
CA LYS A 254 -30.15 -7.51 4.45
C LYS A 254 -30.83 -8.72 5.08
N SER A 255 -30.55 -9.92 4.58
CA SER A 255 -31.06 -11.18 5.14
C SER A 255 -30.57 -11.38 6.58
N ASP A 256 -29.27 -11.22 6.82
CA ASP A 256 -28.67 -11.44 8.14
C ASP A 256 -29.17 -10.42 9.17
N VAL A 257 -29.29 -9.13 8.82
CA VAL A 257 -29.86 -8.13 9.72
C VAL A 257 -31.32 -8.42 10.03
N SER A 258 -32.11 -8.82 9.03
CA SER A 258 -33.52 -9.18 9.23
C SER A 258 -33.68 -10.35 10.21
N SER A 259 -32.76 -11.32 10.18
CA SER A 259 -32.78 -12.48 11.09
C SER A 259 -32.57 -12.10 12.57
N LEU A 260 -31.92 -10.97 12.85
CA LEU A 260 -31.70 -10.48 14.21
C LEU A 260 -32.96 -9.90 14.87
N SER A 261 -34.04 -9.68 14.10
CA SER A 261 -35.35 -9.20 14.59
C SER A 261 -35.23 -7.96 15.49
N LEU A 262 -34.45 -6.96 15.03
CA LEU A 262 -34.15 -5.76 15.81
C LEU A 262 -35.32 -4.78 15.80
N GLU A 263 -35.71 -4.26 16.97
CA GLU A 263 -36.72 -3.20 17.11
C GLU A 263 -36.07 -1.82 16.88
N SER A 264 -35.79 -1.47 15.62
CA SER A 264 -35.30 -0.14 15.22
C SER A 264 -35.98 0.33 13.93
N ARG A 265 -36.66 1.48 14.02
CA ARG A 265 -37.36 2.09 12.87
C ARG A 265 -36.36 2.49 11.78
N GLU A 266 -35.19 2.97 12.18
CA GLU A 266 -34.11 3.35 11.29
C GLU A 266 -33.56 2.14 10.52
N ILE A 267 -33.31 1.01 11.21
CA ILE A 267 -32.90 -0.24 10.56
C ILE A 267 -33.97 -0.72 9.57
N SER A 268 -35.25 -0.74 9.95
CA SER A 268 -36.33 -1.14 9.04
C SER A 268 -36.36 -0.26 7.78
N SER A 269 -36.23 1.06 7.93
CA SER A 269 -36.18 1.99 6.80
C SER A 269 -34.95 1.77 5.90
N LEU A 270 -33.78 1.47 6.48
CA LEU A 270 -32.57 1.15 5.71
C LEU A 270 -32.71 -0.17 4.94
N LEU A 271 -33.35 -1.18 5.52
CA LEU A 271 -33.61 -2.46 4.86
C LEU A 271 -34.60 -2.32 3.69
N GLU A 272 -35.51 -1.36 3.72
CA GLU A 272 -36.46 -1.09 2.63
C GLU A 272 -35.82 -0.38 1.41
N GLN A 273 -34.62 0.18 1.55
CA GLN A 273 -33.94 0.85 0.44
C GLN A 273 -33.70 -0.11 -0.73
N ASN A 274 -33.85 0.43 -1.95
CA ASN A 274 -33.60 -0.30 -3.20
C ASN A 274 -32.47 0.39 -4.01
N PRO A 275 -31.20 0.01 -3.76
CA PRO A 275 -30.05 0.59 -4.46
C PRO A 275 -30.04 0.32 -5.97
N THR A 276 -30.79 -0.69 -6.43
CA THR A 276 -30.82 -1.10 -7.84
C THR A 276 -31.33 0.00 -8.76
N ALA A 277 -32.31 0.80 -8.34
CA ALA A 277 -32.84 1.89 -9.17
C ALA A 277 -31.78 2.98 -9.42
N GLU A 278 -30.96 3.29 -8.41
CA GLU A 278 -29.86 4.25 -8.56
C GLU A 278 -28.74 3.69 -9.45
N PHE A 279 -28.39 2.41 -9.26
CA PHE A 279 -27.46 1.71 -10.17
C PHE A 279 -27.93 1.75 -11.63
N GLU A 280 -29.20 1.43 -11.89
CA GLU A 280 -29.78 1.45 -13.23
C GLU A 280 -29.72 2.86 -13.85
N SER A 281 -29.96 3.90 -13.06
CA SER A 281 -29.81 5.29 -13.52
C SER A 281 -28.36 5.64 -13.88
N ILE A 282 -27.38 5.20 -13.09
CA ILE A 282 -25.95 5.46 -13.36
C ILE A 282 -25.51 4.71 -14.62
N ALA A 283 -25.91 3.45 -14.76
CA ALA A 283 -25.62 2.62 -15.93
C ALA A 283 -26.27 3.19 -17.21
N ALA A 284 -27.52 3.67 -17.12
CA ALA A 284 -28.21 4.33 -18.22
C ALA A 284 -27.56 5.68 -18.61
N GLY A 285 -26.91 6.35 -17.65
CA GLY A 285 -26.08 7.53 -17.88
C GLY A 285 -24.76 7.25 -18.64
N GLY A 286 -24.49 5.98 -18.97
CA GLY A 286 -23.34 5.58 -19.77
C GLY A 286 -22.07 5.28 -18.97
N SER A 287 -22.11 5.38 -17.63
CA SER A 287 -20.96 5.02 -16.80
C SER A 287 -20.67 3.52 -16.89
N ARG A 288 -19.38 3.19 -17.04
CA ARG A 288 -18.86 1.82 -17.06
C ARG A 288 -17.86 1.57 -15.93
N ASP A 289 -17.68 2.55 -15.04
CA ASP A 289 -16.77 2.44 -13.91
C ASP A 289 -17.39 1.53 -12.83
N PRO A 290 -16.79 0.36 -12.52
CA PRO A 290 -17.32 -0.56 -11.52
C PRO A 290 -17.45 0.08 -10.13
N GLU A 291 -16.56 1.00 -9.77
CA GLU A 291 -16.61 1.67 -8.46
C GLU A 291 -17.91 2.49 -8.36
N GLN A 292 -18.19 3.32 -9.37
CA GLN A 292 -19.40 4.14 -9.43
C GLN A 292 -20.67 3.30 -9.45
N LEU A 293 -20.66 2.22 -10.25
CA LEU A 293 -21.81 1.34 -10.38
C LEU A 293 -22.09 0.57 -9.08
N ALA A 294 -21.07 0.27 -8.27
CA ALA A 294 -21.20 -0.41 -6.97
C ALA A 294 -21.60 0.52 -5.81
N MET A 295 -21.33 1.83 -5.91
CA MET A 295 -21.56 2.80 -4.83
C MET A 295 -22.97 2.80 -4.21
N PRO A 296 -24.09 2.63 -4.96
CA PRO A 296 -25.41 2.54 -4.36
C PRO A 296 -25.53 1.42 -3.32
N TYR A 297 -25.07 0.21 -3.69
CA TYR A 297 -25.11 -0.97 -2.81
C TYR A 297 -24.20 -0.81 -1.60
N LEU A 298 -22.98 -0.28 -1.82
CA LEU A 298 -22.00 -0.08 -0.76
C LEU A 298 -22.43 0.99 0.25
N ARG A 299 -23.03 2.10 -0.20
CA ARG A 299 -23.59 3.11 0.72
C ARG A 299 -24.73 2.54 1.55
N ALA A 300 -25.61 1.75 0.95
CA ALA A 300 -26.70 1.11 1.68
C ALA A 300 -26.16 0.11 2.73
N ALA A 301 -25.21 -0.75 2.34
CA ALA A 301 -24.55 -1.69 3.25
C ALA A 301 -23.81 -0.98 4.41
N SER A 302 -23.06 0.09 4.11
CA SER A 302 -22.33 0.88 5.12
C SER A 302 -23.30 1.53 6.11
N LYS A 303 -24.40 2.14 5.63
CA LYS A 303 -25.41 2.76 6.51
C LYS A 303 -26.04 1.74 7.45
N ILE A 304 -26.36 0.53 6.96
CA ILE A 304 -26.89 -0.55 7.80
C ILE A 304 -25.87 -0.92 8.89
N ARG A 305 -24.60 -1.11 8.53
CA ARG A 305 -23.53 -1.43 9.49
C ARG A 305 -23.35 -0.35 10.55
N ASP A 306 -23.32 0.91 10.14
CA ASP A 306 -23.08 2.05 11.04
C ASP A 306 -24.26 2.18 12.02
N GLU A 307 -25.49 2.00 11.54
CA GLU A 307 -26.68 1.98 12.39
C GLU A 307 -26.70 0.80 13.36
N LEU A 308 -26.29 -0.40 12.92
CA LEU A 308 -26.11 -1.56 13.80
C LEU A 308 -25.12 -1.26 14.93
N ARG A 309 -23.97 -0.62 14.63
CA ARG A 309 -22.98 -0.22 15.64
C ARG A 309 -23.52 0.86 16.57
N ARG A 310 -24.41 1.74 16.10
CA ARG A 310 -25.04 2.78 16.93
C ARG A 310 -25.99 2.17 17.96
N ILE A 311 -26.81 1.19 17.55
CA ILE A 311 -27.85 0.61 18.44
C ILE A 311 -27.33 -0.53 19.33
N VAL A 312 -26.14 -1.07 19.06
CA VAL A 312 -25.56 -2.24 19.74
C VAL A 312 -25.52 -2.12 21.27
N GLY A 313 -25.39 -0.90 21.80
CA GLY A 313 -25.36 -0.62 23.23
C GLY A 313 -26.68 -0.87 23.95
N ASN A 314 -27.80 -0.78 23.23
CA ASN A 314 -29.16 -0.87 23.77
C ASN A 314 -29.75 -2.30 23.68
N GLN A 315 -28.97 -3.27 23.22
CA GLN A 315 -29.44 -4.62 22.92
C GLN A 315 -29.06 -5.63 24.01
N SER A 316 -29.75 -6.78 24.01
CA SER A 316 -29.44 -7.89 24.92
C SER A 316 -27.98 -8.39 24.75
N PRO A 317 -27.35 -9.03 25.76
CA PRO A 317 -25.98 -9.53 25.63
C PRO A 317 -25.74 -10.47 24.43
N ASP A 318 -26.71 -11.33 24.12
CA ASP A 318 -26.62 -12.27 22.99
C ASP A 318 -26.76 -11.54 21.65
N THR A 319 -27.75 -10.64 21.55
CA THR A 319 -27.94 -9.78 20.37
C THR A 319 -26.73 -8.88 20.14
N LYS A 320 -26.13 -8.34 21.20
CA LYS A 320 -24.91 -7.53 21.16
C LYS A 320 -23.75 -8.31 20.55
N LYS A 321 -23.54 -9.55 20.99
CA LYS A 321 -22.50 -10.42 20.45
C LYS A 321 -22.75 -10.72 18.96
N ALA A 322 -24.00 -10.99 18.59
CA ALA A 322 -24.37 -11.24 17.20
C ALA A 322 -24.18 -10.01 16.30
N ILE A 323 -24.59 -8.82 16.77
CA ILE A 323 -24.39 -7.55 16.04
C ILE A 323 -22.90 -7.29 15.84
N LEU A 324 -22.07 -7.39 16.88
CA LEU A 324 -20.64 -7.15 16.75
C LEU A 324 -20.00 -8.11 15.73
N ALA A 325 -20.27 -9.41 15.85
CA ALA A 325 -19.79 -10.42 14.91
C ALA A 325 -20.25 -10.13 13.47
N LEU A 326 -21.51 -9.72 13.27
CA LEU A 326 -22.02 -9.37 11.95
C LEU A 326 -21.34 -8.11 11.40
N THR A 327 -21.21 -7.04 12.18
CA THR A 327 -20.61 -5.78 11.73
C THR A 327 -19.11 -5.90 11.45
N ASP A 328 -18.43 -6.84 12.12
CA ASP A 328 -17.02 -7.17 11.85
C ASP A 328 -16.92 -8.03 10.59
N ARG A 329 -17.77 -9.06 10.41
CA ARG A 329 -17.82 -9.86 9.18
C ARG A 329 -18.13 -9.00 7.94
N ILE A 330 -19.06 -8.05 8.05
CA ILE A 330 -19.39 -7.13 6.95
C ILE A 330 -18.15 -6.37 6.49
N ARG A 331 -17.39 -5.82 7.44
CA ARG A 331 -16.20 -5.01 7.17
C ARG A 331 -15.02 -5.87 6.69
N ASP A 332 -14.65 -6.86 7.47
CA ASP A 332 -13.36 -7.57 7.36
C ASP A 332 -13.42 -8.77 6.40
N GLU A 333 -14.63 -9.20 6.01
CA GLU A 333 -14.84 -10.31 5.07
C GLU A 333 -15.73 -9.90 3.89
N ASP A 334 -17.02 -9.60 4.11
CA ASP A 334 -18.00 -9.46 3.03
C ASP A 334 -17.59 -8.33 2.05
N LEU A 335 -17.21 -7.15 2.56
CA LEU A 335 -16.74 -6.02 1.73
C LEU A 335 -15.25 -6.10 1.37
N THR A 336 -14.42 -6.54 2.31
CA THR A 336 -12.97 -6.68 2.09
C THR A 336 -12.65 -7.65 0.95
N ASN A 337 -13.35 -8.79 0.86
CA ASN A 337 -13.16 -9.76 -0.22
C ASN A 337 -13.60 -9.22 -1.59
N LEU A 338 -14.39 -8.14 -1.62
CA LEU A 338 -14.81 -7.42 -2.83
C LEU A 338 -13.92 -6.22 -3.16
N GLY A 339 -12.83 -6.00 -2.42
CA GLY A 339 -11.95 -4.86 -2.65
C GLY A 339 -12.49 -3.55 -2.07
N VAL A 340 -13.32 -3.62 -1.02
CA VAL A 340 -13.89 -2.45 -0.36
C VAL A 340 -13.44 -2.39 1.09
N TYR A 341 -12.76 -1.29 1.42
CA TYR A 341 -12.32 -0.96 2.77
C TYR A 341 -13.23 0.10 3.37
N LEU A 342 -13.71 -0.15 4.60
CA LEU A 342 -14.46 0.83 5.39
C LEU A 342 -13.53 1.48 6.41
N ASP A 343 -13.31 2.79 6.24
CA ASP A 343 -12.53 3.63 7.15
C ASP A 343 -13.47 4.26 8.19
N ASP A 344 -13.43 3.73 9.42
CA ASP A 344 -14.28 4.16 10.53
C ASP A 344 -13.79 5.51 11.10
N ARG A 345 -14.67 6.52 11.14
CA ARG A 345 -14.36 7.85 11.68
C ARG A 345 -15.07 8.09 13.01
N THR A 346 -14.48 8.92 13.88
CA THR A 346 -14.93 9.06 15.28
C THR A 346 -16.28 9.75 15.47
N ASP A 347 -16.82 10.46 14.47
CA ASP A 347 -18.12 11.17 14.56
C ASP A 347 -18.80 11.32 13.18
N ALA A 348 -18.48 10.43 12.24
CA ALA A 348 -19.02 10.47 10.88
C ALA A 348 -19.23 9.06 10.34
N ALA A 349 -20.03 8.92 9.28
CA ALA A 349 -20.22 7.64 8.60
C ALA A 349 -18.88 7.05 8.14
N SER A 350 -18.79 5.73 7.99
CA SER A 350 -17.58 5.12 7.45
C SER A 350 -17.31 5.62 6.03
N LEU A 351 -16.05 5.96 5.75
CA LEU A 351 -15.61 6.35 4.42
C LEU A 351 -15.31 5.10 3.59
N ILE A 352 -15.95 4.98 2.43
CA ILE A 352 -15.84 3.81 1.55
C ILE A 352 -14.65 4.02 0.61
N LYS A 353 -13.68 3.11 0.65
CA LYS A 353 -12.48 3.15 -0.19
C LYS A 353 -12.38 1.88 -1.02
N PHE A 354 -12.11 2.03 -2.31
CA PHE A 354 -11.80 0.90 -3.19
C PHE A 354 -10.31 0.64 -3.15
N ILE A 355 -9.93 -0.58 -2.78
CA ILE A 355 -8.55 -1.05 -2.71
C ILE A 355 -8.56 -2.46 -3.32
N PRO A 356 -7.59 -2.84 -4.16
CA PRO A 356 -7.58 -4.17 -4.78
C PRO A 356 -7.80 -5.28 -3.74
N ALA A 357 -8.75 -6.19 -4.00
CA ALA A 357 -9.11 -7.26 -3.05
C ALA A 357 -7.90 -8.10 -2.64
N ALA A 358 -6.98 -8.36 -3.59
CA ALA A 358 -5.73 -9.07 -3.31
C ALA A 358 -4.86 -8.37 -2.25
N GLU A 359 -4.76 -7.03 -2.30
CA GLU A 359 -4.00 -6.25 -1.32
C GLU A 359 -4.67 -6.31 0.06
N LEU A 360 -5.99 -6.16 0.12
CA LEU A 360 -6.72 -6.23 1.40
C LEU A 360 -6.65 -7.63 2.02
N ILE A 361 -6.79 -8.68 1.20
CA ILE A 361 -6.68 -10.07 1.64
C ILE A 361 -5.27 -10.36 2.14
N ALA A 362 -4.23 -9.95 1.40
CA ALA A 362 -2.84 -10.11 1.83
C ALA A 362 -2.57 -9.40 3.16
N ALA A 363 -3.04 -8.15 3.32
CA ALA A 363 -2.90 -7.41 4.57
C ALA A 363 -3.62 -8.10 5.75
N ARG A 364 -4.80 -8.67 5.52
CA ARG A 364 -5.54 -9.45 6.52
C ARG A 364 -4.79 -10.72 6.91
N GLU A 365 -4.28 -11.47 5.94
CA GLU A 365 -3.51 -12.70 6.15
C GLU A 365 -2.19 -12.42 6.88
N GLU A 366 -1.49 -11.36 6.53
CA GLU A 366 -0.27 -10.93 7.22
C GLU A 366 -0.58 -10.59 8.69
N LYS A 367 -1.61 -9.79 8.93
CA LYS A 367 -2.03 -9.44 10.30
C LYS A 367 -2.43 -10.69 11.10
N ALA A 368 -3.12 -11.65 10.48
CA ALA A 368 -3.47 -12.92 11.10
C ALA A 368 -2.21 -13.77 11.41
N ALA A 369 -1.24 -13.81 10.51
CA ALA A 369 0.04 -14.50 10.71
C ALA A 369 0.85 -13.87 11.86
N GLN A 370 0.94 -12.54 11.90
CA GLN A 370 1.58 -11.81 12.99
C GLN A 370 0.88 -12.07 14.34
N ALA A 371 -0.45 -12.08 14.37
CA ALA A 371 -1.22 -12.39 15.56
C ALA A 371 -1.03 -13.84 16.03
N ALA A 372 -1.03 -14.80 15.09
CA ALA A 372 -0.76 -16.21 15.35
C ALA A 372 0.66 -16.43 15.88
N GLU A 373 1.66 -15.75 15.31
CA GLU A 373 3.03 -15.80 15.81
C GLU A 373 3.16 -15.20 17.21
N LYS A 374 2.50 -14.06 17.47
CA LYS A 374 2.47 -13.46 18.80
C LYS A 374 1.79 -14.38 19.82
N ALA A 375 0.70 -15.04 19.44
CA ALA A 375 0.01 -16.02 20.28
C ALA A 375 0.90 -17.24 20.56
N ARG A 376 1.59 -17.77 19.54
CA ARG A 376 2.55 -18.88 19.68
C ARG A 376 3.68 -18.51 20.64
N LYS A 377 4.31 -17.34 20.45
CA LYS A 377 5.36 -16.84 21.36
C LYS A 377 4.86 -16.69 22.79
N LYS A 378 3.62 -16.23 22.98
CA LYS A 378 3.01 -16.10 24.31
C LYS A 378 2.80 -17.46 24.97
N GLU A 379 2.32 -18.45 24.21
CA GLU A 379 2.10 -19.81 24.73
C GLU A 379 3.42 -20.55 25.00
N GLU A 380 4.41 -20.44 24.12
CA GLU A 380 5.76 -20.95 24.33
C GLU A 380 6.39 -20.35 25.61
N ALA A 381 6.24 -19.03 25.82
CA ALA A 381 6.70 -18.37 27.03
C ALA A 381 5.96 -18.85 28.29
N ARG A 382 4.65 -19.13 28.20
CA ARG A 382 3.85 -19.69 29.30
C ARG A 382 4.36 -21.08 29.69
N LEU A 383 4.52 -21.97 28.72
CA LEU A 383 5.01 -23.33 28.93
C LEU A 383 6.45 -23.35 29.46
N ALA A 384 7.33 -22.48 28.93
CA ALA A 384 8.70 -22.35 29.42
C ALA A 384 8.75 -21.87 30.88
N ARG A 385 7.88 -20.92 31.25
CA ARG A 385 7.75 -20.46 32.64
C ARG A 385 7.22 -21.55 33.56
N GLU A 386 6.18 -22.28 33.14
CA GLU A 386 5.61 -23.39 33.91
C GLU A 386 6.65 -24.50 34.14
N LYS A 387 7.42 -24.86 33.12
CA LYS A 387 8.54 -25.80 33.23
C LYS A 387 9.63 -25.29 34.16
N ALA A 388 10.03 -24.02 34.04
CA ALA A 388 11.05 -23.43 34.91
C ALA A 388 10.59 -23.37 36.37
N ASP A 389 9.32 -23.04 36.62
CA ASP A 389 8.73 -23.05 37.96
C ASP A 389 8.67 -24.48 38.52
N GLN A 390 8.37 -25.49 37.70
CA GLN A 390 8.38 -26.90 38.10
C GLN A 390 9.80 -27.38 38.43
N GLU A 391 10.80 -27.10 37.58
CA GLU A 391 12.20 -27.43 37.84
C GLU A 391 12.74 -26.74 39.09
N ALA A 392 12.35 -25.48 39.32
CA ALA A 392 12.71 -24.74 40.53
C ALA A 392 12.07 -25.37 41.78
N ARG A 393 10.81 -25.82 41.70
CA ARG A 393 10.14 -26.54 42.79
C ARG A 393 10.80 -27.88 43.08
N GLU A 394 11.11 -28.69 42.08
CA GLU A 394 11.81 -29.97 42.28
C GLU A 394 13.21 -29.77 42.89
N LYS A 395 13.98 -28.79 42.40
CA LYS A 395 15.26 -28.44 43.00
C LYS A 395 15.10 -28.00 44.46
N ALA A 396 14.07 -27.22 44.75
CA ALA A 396 13.78 -26.76 46.11
C ALA A 396 13.29 -27.86 47.07
N LYS A 397 12.89 -29.05 46.58
CA LYS A 397 12.60 -30.21 47.44
C LYS A 397 13.84 -30.87 48.03
N VAL A 398 15.02 -30.65 47.46
CA VAL A 398 16.27 -31.20 47.98
C VAL A 398 16.62 -30.48 49.28
N ARG A 399 16.81 -31.25 50.34
CA ARG A 399 17.20 -30.72 51.65
C ARG A 399 18.52 -29.93 51.52
N PRO A 400 18.64 -28.75 52.15
CA PRO A 400 19.86 -27.94 52.08
C PRO A 400 21.11 -28.71 52.52
N GLU A 401 20.96 -29.62 53.48
CA GLU A 401 22.05 -30.47 54.00
C GLU A 401 22.57 -31.51 52.97
N ASP A 402 21.76 -31.86 51.97
CA ASP A 402 22.07 -32.92 51.00
C ASP A 402 22.46 -32.36 49.62
N MET A 403 22.27 -31.05 49.41
CA MET A 403 22.49 -30.36 48.13
C MET A 403 23.89 -30.56 47.54
N PHE A 404 24.94 -30.61 48.37
CA PHE A 404 26.33 -30.72 47.91
C PHE A 404 26.93 -32.12 48.07
N LYS A 405 26.18 -33.08 48.63
CA LYS A 405 26.70 -34.43 48.90
C LYS A 405 26.82 -35.29 47.65
N SER A 406 26.04 -34.99 46.61
CA SER A 406 26.11 -35.66 45.32
C SER A 406 27.16 -35.08 44.37
N ASP A 407 27.88 -34.03 44.76
CA ASP A 407 28.89 -33.37 43.92
C ASP A 407 30.26 -34.03 44.14
N GLU A 408 30.74 -34.75 43.12
CA GLU A 408 31.99 -35.53 43.17
C GLU A 408 33.26 -34.71 43.44
N ARG A 409 33.18 -33.38 43.38
CA ARG A 409 34.32 -32.49 43.64
C ARG A 409 34.68 -32.38 45.11
N TYR A 410 33.81 -32.81 46.02
CA TYR A 410 33.99 -32.69 47.46
C TYR A 410 34.06 -34.05 48.14
N SER A 411 34.84 -34.12 49.22
CA SER A 411 35.10 -35.37 49.96
C SER A 411 34.68 -35.33 51.43
N ALA A 412 34.43 -34.14 51.99
CA ALA A 412 33.95 -33.95 53.36
C ALA A 412 33.03 -32.72 53.46
N TRP A 413 32.07 -32.76 54.40
CA TRP A 413 31.06 -31.72 54.62
C TRP A 413 30.91 -31.42 56.13
N ASP A 414 30.44 -30.23 56.48
CA ASP A 414 30.11 -29.85 57.85
C ASP A 414 28.69 -30.30 58.27
N GLU A 415 28.29 -29.99 59.51
CA GLU A 415 26.96 -30.32 60.05
C GLU A 415 25.79 -29.68 59.27
N GLN A 416 26.06 -28.62 58.51
CA GLN A 416 25.08 -27.92 57.68
C GLN A 416 25.07 -28.45 56.23
N GLY A 417 25.94 -29.41 55.91
CA GLY A 417 26.09 -29.99 54.57
C GLY A 417 26.95 -29.15 53.62
N LEU A 418 27.72 -28.17 54.11
CA LEU A 418 28.64 -27.38 53.28
C LEU A 418 29.97 -28.13 53.09
N PRO A 419 30.51 -28.19 51.86
CA PRO A 419 31.79 -28.83 51.60
C PRO A 419 32.96 -28.19 52.38
N THR A 420 33.75 -29.01 53.05
CA THR A 420 34.96 -28.59 53.78
C THR A 420 36.25 -29.00 53.06
N LYS A 421 36.23 -30.13 52.34
CA LYS A 421 37.38 -30.65 51.57
C LYS A 421 37.04 -30.94 50.12
N MET A 422 38.00 -30.69 49.24
CA MET A 422 37.96 -31.10 47.84
C MET A 422 38.32 -32.60 47.70
N LYS A 423 38.06 -33.17 46.52
CA LYS A 423 38.31 -34.59 46.21
C LYS A 423 39.78 -34.99 46.39
N ASP A 424 40.71 -34.05 46.19
CA ASP A 424 42.16 -34.23 46.39
C ASP A 424 42.61 -34.13 47.87
N GLY A 425 41.66 -33.92 48.78
CA GLY A 425 41.90 -33.80 50.22
C GLY A 425 42.32 -32.41 50.70
N SER A 426 42.45 -31.43 49.78
CA SER A 426 42.73 -30.03 50.12
C SER A 426 41.49 -29.31 50.66
N ASP A 427 41.72 -28.24 51.43
CA ASP A 427 40.62 -27.42 51.98
C ASP A 427 39.96 -26.58 50.88
N VAL A 428 38.63 -26.46 50.92
CA VAL A 428 37.90 -25.63 49.95
C VAL A 428 38.30 -24.15 50.12
N PRO A 429 38.72 -23.45 49.04
CA PRO A 429 39.14 -22.05 49.13
C PRO A 429 38.07 -21.13 49.72
N LYS A 430 38.47 -20.14 50.53
CA LYS A 430 37.54 -19.19 51.21
C LYS A 430 36.61 -18.44 50.23
N SER A 431 37.08 -18.11 49.03
CA SER A 431 36.26 -17.48 47.98
C SER A 431 35.15 -18.42 47.45
N GLN A 432 35.47 -19.71 47.33
CA GLN A 432 34.53 -20.75 46.92
C GLN A 432 33.55 -21.07 48.03
N LEU A 433 33.99 -21.15 49.30
CA LEU A 433 33.11 -21.31 50.47
C LEU A 433 32.06 -20.19 50.57
N LYS A 434 32.43 -18.93 50.33
CA LYS A 434 31.47 -17.80 50.29
C LYS A 434 30.41 -17.98 49.20
N THR A 435 30.81 -18.53 48.06
CA THR A 435 29.91 -18.79 46.93
C THR A 435 28.97 -19.97 47.23
N LEU A 436 29.50 -21.06 47.80
CA LEU A 436 28.73 -22.23 48.24
C LEU A 436 27.74 -21.87 49.35
N LYS A 437 28.16 -21.05 50.33
CA LYS A 437 27.25 -20.58 51.40
C LYS A 437 26.10 -19.76 50.84
N LYS A 438 26.35 -18.87 49.87
CA LYS A 438 25.29 -18.11 49.20
C LYS A 438 24.32 -19.00 48.41
N GLN A 439 24.80 -20.10 47.82
CA GLN A 439 23.95 -21.08 47.15
C GLN A 439 23.11 -21.86 48.16
N TRP A 440 23.74 -22.28 49.26
CA TRP A 440 23.07 -22.97 50.38
C TRP A 440 21.97 -22.11 51.01
N ASP A 441 22.23 -20.83 51.29
CA ASP A 441 21.23 -19.92 51.90
C ASP A 441 20.03 -19.72 50.98
N ARG A 442 20.25 -19.67 49.65
CA ARG A 442 19.18 -19.60 48.65
C ARG A 442 18.35 -20.88 48.62
N GLN A 443 19.00 -22.03 48.65
CA GLN A 443 18.34 -23.33 48.68
C GLN A 443 17.52 -23.51 49.95
N LYS A 444 18.10 -23.16 51.11
CA LYS A 444 17.41 -23.19 52.41
C LYS A 444 16.14 -22.35 52.38
N LYS A 445 16.23 -21.11 51.91
CA LYS A 445 15.05 -20.24 51.76
C LYS A 445 13.98 -20.88 50.86
N ALA A 446 14.37 -21.41 49.70
CA ALA A 446 13.44 -22.02 48.77
C ALA A 446 12.76 -23.29 49.33
N HIS A 447 13.52 -24.14 50.04
CA HIS A 447 13.02 -25.36 50.68
C HIS A 447 12.10 -25.03 51.87
N ASP A 448 12.48 -24.06 52.71
CA ASP A 448 11.65 -23.60 53.84
C ASP A 448 10.34 -22.97 53.35
N ASP A 449 10.38 -22.20 52.25
CA ASP A 449 9.18 -21.62 51.62
C ASP A 449 8.22 -22.70 51.07
N LEU A 450 8.74 -23.81 50.52
CA LEU A 450 7.92 -24.95 50.12
C LEU A 450 7.29 -25.67 51.33
N LYS A 451 8.06 -25.80 52.41
CA LYS A 451 7.62 -26.45 53.65
C LYS A 451 6.50 -25.66 54.30
N ALA A 452 6.62 -24.34 54.36
CA ALA A 452 5.60 -23.44 54.87
C ALA A 452 4.29 -23.48 54.05
N LYS A 453 4.36 -23.82 52.76
CA LYS A 453 3.21 -23.97 51.86
C LYS A 453 2.58 -25.38 51.88
N GLY A 454 3.13 -26.33 52.64
CA GLY A 454 2.61 -27.70 52.75
C GLY A 454 2.83 -28.55 51.48
N LEU A 455 3.83 -28.21 50.66
CA LEU A 455 4.12 -28.87 49.38
C LEU A 455 5.34 -29.82 49.44
N LEU A 456 5.74 -30.20 50.66
CA LEU A 456 6.90 -31.04 50.98
C LEU A 456 6.49 -32.25 51.82
#